data_AF-A0A499UEE9-F1
#
_entry.id   AF-A0A499UEE9-F1
#
_cell.length_a   1.000
_cell.length_b   1.000
_cell.length_c   1.000
_cell.angle_alpha   90.00
_cell.angle_beta   90.00
_cell.angle_gamma   90.00
#
_symmetry.space_group_name_H-M   'P 1'
#
loop_
_entity.id
_entity.type
_entity.pdbx_description
1 polymer ?
#
loop_
_entity_poly.entity_id
_entity_poly.type
_entity_poly.pdbx_seq_one_letter_code
_entity_poly.pdbx_strand_id
1 'polypeptide(L)'
;MRNMARNRKLARAISDASWAEFRGMLEYKAAWYGREVIAVDRFFPSSRLCSDCGTLQTKMPLRVRTWTCDCGVTHDRDVNAAKNLLAAGLAVSACGAGVRPQRRTPGGQSAVKQEPQRATVGIPRL
;
A
#
# COMPACT_ATOMS: atom_id res chain seq x y z
N MET A 1 -7.25 -4.67 -11.62
CA MET A 1 -6.58 -5.98 -11.86
C MET A 1 -6.36 -6.34 -13.34
N ARG A 2 -6.96 -5.61 -14.30
CA ARG A 2 -6.92 -5.93 -15.75
C ARG A 2 -5.52 -6.19 -16.34
N ASN A 3 -4.47 -5.56 -15.81
CA ASN A 3 -3.11 -5.77 -16.33
C ASN A 3 -2.44 -7.08 -15.85
N MET A 4 -2.81 -7.64 -14.69
CA MET A 4 -2.22 -8.90 -14.22
C MET A 4 -2.75 -10.10 -15.01
N ALA A 5 -4.03 -10.07 -15.38
CA ALA A 5 -4.69 -11.09 -16.18
C ALA A 5 -4.18 -11.16 -17.64
N ARG A 6 -3.33 -10.21 -18.07
CA ARG A 6 -2.69 -10.26 -19.40
C ARG A 6 -1.52 -11.25 -19.46
N ASN A 7 -0.97 -11.66 -18.32
CA ASN A 7 0.09 -12.67 -18.30
C ASN A 7 -0.52 -14.06 -18.54
N ARG A 8 -0.36 -14.62 -19.74
CA ARG A 8 -0.92 -15.93 -20.14
C ARG A 8 -0.56 -17.08 -19.21
N LYS A 9 0.59 -17.02 -18.52
CA LYS A 9 1.03 -18.05 -17.56
C LYS A 9 0.32 -17.95 -16.21
N LEU A 10 -0.12 -16.75 -15.81
CA LEU A 10 -0.71 -16.49 -14.50
C LEU A 10 -2.20 -16.14 -14.56
N ALA A 11 -2.74 -15.86 -15.75
CA ALA A 11 -4.10 -15.35 -15.95
C ALA A 11 -5.15 -16.23 -15.28
N ARG A 12 -5.07 -17.56 -15.48
CA ARG A 12 -6.00 -18.51 -14.87
C ARG A 12 -5.94 -18.45 -13.34
N ALA A 13 -4.76 -18.60 -12.75
CA ALA A 13 -4.59 -18.56 -11.29
C ALA A 13 -5.03 -17.22 -10.68
N ILE A 14 -4.85 -16.10 -11.38
CA ILE A 14 -5.32 -14.78 -10.94
C ILE A 14 -6.85 -14.69 -10.99
N SER A 15 -7.47 -15.24 -12.03
CA SER A 15 -8.93 -15.27 -12.18
C SER A 15 -9.58 -16.19 -11.14
N ASP A 16 -9.02 -17.39 -10.92
CA ASP A 16 -9.52 -18.38 -9.96
C ASP A 16 -9.46 -17.87 -8.51
N ALA A 17 -8.57 -16.90 -8.22
CA ALA A 17 -8.47 -16.27 -6.90
C ALA A 17 -9.60 -15.26 -6.61
N SER A 18 -10.42 -14.89 -7.60
CA SER A 18 -11.63 -14.05 -7.44
C SER A 18 -11.45 -12.77 -6.59
N TRP A 19 -10.29 -12.12 -6.69
CA TRP A 19 -9.91 -10.97 -5.85
C TRP A 19 -10.92 -9.80 -5.80
N ALA A 20 -11.70 -9.60 -6.86
CA ALA A 20 -12.72 -8.55 -6.90
C ALA A 20 -13.92 -8.92 -6.02
N GLU A 21 -14.35 -10.17 -6.08
CA GLU A 21 -15.40 -10.73 -5.25
C GLU A 21 -14.94 -10.81 -3.79
N PHE A 22 -13.70 -11.24 -3.54
CA PHE A 22 -13.12 -11.24 -2.20
C PHE A 22 -13.19 -9.85 -1.55
N ARG A 23 -12.81 -8.79 -2.28
CA ARG A 23 -12.96 -7.41 -1.79
C ARG A 23 -14.43 -7.05 -1.56
N GLY A 24 -15.31 -7.38 -2.50
CA GLY A 24 -16.73 -7.09 -2.36
C GLY A 24 -17.36 -7.74 -1.12
N MET A 25 -16.97 -8.98 -0.81
CA MET A 25 -17.41 -9.68 0.40
C MET A 25 -16.88 -9.03 1.67
N LEU A 26 -15.62 -8.57 1.69
CA LEU A 26 -15.08 -7.81 2.82
C LEU A 26 -15.84 -6.51 3.05
N GLU A 27 -16.06 -5.72 2.00
CA GLU A 27 -16.81 -4.45 2.07
C GLU A 27 -18.25 -4.70 2.55
N TYR A 28 -18.92 -5.70 1.99
CA TYR A 28 -20.27 -6.10 2.39
C TYR A 28 -20.36 -6.49 3.87
N LYS A 29 -19.48 -7.37 4.34
CA LYS A 29 -19.48 -7.84 5.73
C LYS A 29 -19.06 -6.73 6.69
N ALA A 30 -18.07 -5.91 6.34
CA ALA A 30 -17.65 -4.79 7.17
C ALA A 30 -18.79 -3.78 7.36
N ALA A 31 -19.49 -3.42 6.28
CA ALA A 31 -20.66 -2.53 6.34
C ALA A 31 -21.76 -3.09 7.27
N TRP A 32 -22.02 -4.39 7.22
CA TRP A 32 -23.00 -5.04 8.12
C TRP A 32 -22.63 -4.83 9.60
N TYR A 33 -21.34 -4.88 9.94
CA TYR A 33 -20.87 -4.68 11.32
C TYR A 33 -20.46 -3.24 11.67
N GLY A 34 -20.78 -2.25 10.82
CA GLY A 34 -20.39 -0.86 11.04
C GLY A 34 -18.87 -0.65 11.05
N ARG A 35 -18.12 -1.44 10.27
CA ARG A 35 -16.67 -1.35 10.09
C ARG A 35 -16.32 -0.76 8.74
N GLU A 36 -15.17 -0.11 8.66
CA GLU A 36 -14.62 0.43 7.43
C GLU A 36 -13.56 -0.51 6.84
N VAL A 37 -13.55 -0.64 5.51
CA VAL A 37 -12.47 -1.30 4.76
C VAL A 37 -11.64 -0.25 4.05
N ILE A 38 -10.39 -0.08 4.49
CA ILE A 38 -9.44 0.84 3.89
C ILE A 38 -8.58 0.08 2.88
N ALA A 39 -8.68 0.46 1.60
CA ALA A 39 -7.83 -0.08 0.56
C ALA A 39 -6.52 0.73 0.45
N VAL A 40 -5.39 0.08 0.71
CA VAL A 40 -4.05 0.65 0.47
C VAL A 40 -3.67 0.53 -1.00
N ASP A 41 -2.85 1.45 -1.51
CA ASP A 41 -2.38 1.45 -2.89
C ASP A 41 -1.74 0.11 -3.28
N ARG A 42 -2.01 -0.32 -4.52
CA ARG A 42 -1.56 -1.63 -5.03
C ARG A 42 -0.03 -1.73 -5.13
N PHE A 43 0.67 -0.61 -5.33
CA PHE A 43 2.12 -0.56 -5.49
C PHE A 43 2.83 -0.17 -4.20
N PHE A 44 2.10 0.02 -3.10
CA PHE A 44 2.70 0.23 -1.79
C PHE A 44 3.62 -0.96 -1.44
N PRO A 45 4.91 -0.73 -1.14
CA PRO A 45 5.89 -1.80 -1.03
C PRO A 45 5.86 -2.50 0.34
N SER A 46 4.69 -2.93 0.80
CA SER A 46 4.48 -3.45 2.17
C SER A 46 5.44 -4.59 2.55
N SER A 47 5.77 -5.48 1.62
CA SER A 47 6.68 -6.61 1.86
C SER A 47 8.17 -6.29 1.75
N ARG A 48 8.53 -5.11 1.20
CA ARG A 48 9.92 -4.67 0.98
C ARG A 48 10.33 -3.52 1.90
N LEU A 49 9.38 -2.79 2.44
CA LEU A 49 9.62 -1.75 3.42
C LEU A 49 9.93 -2.40 4.77
N CYS A 50 11.03 -2.05 5.42
CA CYS A 50 11.29 -2.46 6.78
C CYS A 50 10.25 -1.78 7.69
N SER A 51 9.46 -2.56 8.43
CA SER A 51 8.49 -2.03 9.39
C SER A 51 9.13 -1.43 10.65
N ASP A 52 10.44 -1.60 10.82
CA ASP A 52 11.20 -1.07 11.95
C ASP A 52 11.90 0.25 11.61
N CYS A 53 12.71 0.28 10.55
CA CYS A 53 13.50 1.47 10.18
C CYS A 53 13.04 2.21 8.92
N GLY A 54 12.04 1.69 8.19
CA GLY A 54 11.53 2.30 6.97
C GLY A 54 12.41 2.13 5.73
N THR A 55 13.56 1.44 5.81
CA THR A 55 14.41 1.18 4.65
C THR A 55 13.69 0.29 3.62
N LEU A 56 13.74 0.69 2.35
CA LEU A 56 13.16 -0.07 1.26
C LEU A 56 14.15 -1.06 0.66
N GLN A 57 13.82 -2.35 0.72
CA GLN A 57 14.61 -3.39 0.06
C GLN A 57 14.51 -3.33 -1.46
N THR A 58 15.67 -3.37 -2.12
CA THR A 58 15.80 -3.27 -3.58
C THR A 58 15.15 -4.47 -4.29
N LYS A 59 15.35 -5.68 -3.78
CA LYS A 59 14.81 -6.93 -4.37
C LYS A 59 14.19 -7.82 -3.30
N MET A 60 13.05 -8.42 -3.64
CA MET A 60 12.33 -9.34 -2.76
C MET A 60 11.66 -10.43 -3.60
N PRO A 61 12.42 -11.44 -4.08
CA PRO A 61 11.89 -12.52 -4.92
C PRO A 61 10.84 -13.33 -4.17
N LEU A 62 9.75 -13.75 -4.82
CA LEU A 62 8.60 -14.40 -4.16
C LEU A 62 8.96 -15.57 -3.21
N ARG A 63 10.04 -16.31 -3.46
CA ARG A 63 10.51 -17.42 -2.60
C ARG A 63 11.04 -17.02 -1.21
N VAL A 64 11.46 -15.77 -1.00
CA VAL A 64 12.10 -15.34 0.27
C VAL A 64 11.04 -15.12 1.35
N ARG A 65 10.89 -16.03 2.32
CA ARG A 65 9.88 -15.87 3.38
C ARG A 65 10.40 -15.08 4.59
N THR A 66 11.70 -15.16 4.84
CA THR A 66 12.39 -14.46 5.92
C THR A 66 13.55 -13.65 5.37
N TRP A 67 13.77 -12.44 5.87
CA TRP A 67 14.90 -11.58 5.47
C TRP A 67 15.35 -10.71 6.64
N THR A 68 16.64 -10.37 6.68
CA THR A 68 17.20 -9.45 7.67
C THR A 68 17.43 -8.10 7.01
N CYS A 69 16.94 -7.04 7.64
CA CYS A 69 17.19 -5.67 7.22
C CYS A 69 18.60 -5.23 7.64
N ASP A 70 19.15 -4.23 6.94
CA ASP A 70 20.44 -3.63 7.29
C ASP A 70 20.41 -2.95 8.68
N CYS A 71 19.23 -2.62 9.21
CA CYS A 71 19.09 -2.18 10.61
C CYS A 71 19.23 -3.32 11.64
N GLY A 72 19.39 -4.56 11.20
CA GLY A 72 19.59 -5.75 12.06
C GLY A 72 18.32 -6.53 12.38
N VAL A 73 17.13 -6.00 12.08
CA VAL A 73 15.87 -6.72 12.35
C VAL A 73 15.61 -7.81 11.31
N THR A 74 15.32 -9.02 11.79
CA THR A 74 14.83 -10.12 10.95
C THR A 74 13.30 -10.10 10.87
N HIS A 75 12.80 -10.19 9.65
CA HIS A 75 11.37 -10.15 9.33
C HIS A 75 10.91 -11.47 8.73
N ASP A 76 9.78 -11.99 9.21
CA ASP A 76 8.87 -12.74 8.34
C ASP A 76 8.20 -11.75 7.38
N ARG A 77 8.18 -12.10 6.09
CA ARG A 77 7.69 -11.22 5.03
C ARG A 77 6.23 -10.83 5.23
N ASP A 78 5.37 -11.78 5.58
CA ASP A 78 3.92 -11.55 5.63
C ASP A 78 3.57 -10.76 6.89
N VAL A 79 4.21 -11.06 8.03
CA VAL A 79 4.10 -10.26 9.27
C VAL A 79 4.58 -8.83 9.05
N ASN A 80 5.72 -8.64 8.39
CA ASN A 80 6.22 -7.30 8.06
C ASN A 80 5.26 -6.55 7.12
N ALA A 81 4.73 -7.23 6.10
CA ALA A 81 3.74 -6.65 5.21
C ALA A 81 2.46 -6.22 5.96
N ALA A 82 1.98 -7.03 6.90
CA ALA A 82 0.82 -6.69 7.72
C ALA A 82 1.07 -5.45 8.60
N LYS A 83 2.25 -5.35 9.25
CA LYS A 83 2.64 -4.16 10.02
C LYS A 83 2.64 -2.89 9.17
N ASN A 84 3.23 -2.97 7.97
CA ASN A 84 3.27 -1.83 7.05
C ASN A 84 1.88 -1.45 6.51
N LEU A 85 1.02 -2.44 6.22
CA LEU A 85 -0.36 -2.19 5.80
C LEU A 85 -1.20 -1.55 6.92
N LEU A 86 -1.01 -1.97 8.17
CA LEU A 86 -1.64 -1.34 9.33
C LEU A 86 -1.24 0.13 9.44
N ALA A 87 0.07 0.41 9.40
CA ALA A 87 0.58 1.78 9.45
C ALA A 87 0.02 2.65 8.30
N ALA A 88 0.01 2.13 7.07
CA ALA A 88 -0.56 2.82 5.93
C ALA A 88 -2.09 3.05 6.06
N GLY A 89 -2.83 2.05 6.54
CA GLY A 89 -4.27 2.14 6.76
C GLY A 89 -4.64 3.17 7.83
N LEU A 90 -3.91 3.21 8.94
CA LEU A 90 -4.08 4.20 10.00
C LEU A 90 -3.77 5.62 9.49
N ALA A 91 -2.73 5.79 8.68
CA ALA A 91 -2.41 7.07 8.06
C ALA A 91 -3.53 7.55 7.13
N VAL A 92 -4.14 6.65 6.35
CA VAL A 92 -5.30 6.98 5.49
C VAL A 92 -6.51 7.39 6.34
N SER A 93 -6.80 6.65 7.41
CA SER A 93 -7.91 6.94 8.32
C SER A 93 -7.76 8.30 9.01
N ALA A 94 -6.56 8.61 9.50
CA ALA A 94 -6.28 9.85 10.22
C ALA A 94 -6.21 11.08 9.31
N CYS A 95 -5.63 10.96 8.12
CA CYS A 95 -5.34 12.11 7.26
C CYS A 95 -6.34 12.31 6.12
N GLY A 96 -7.33 11.42 5.95
CA GLY A 96 -8.30 11.49 4.84
C GLY A 96 -7.64 11.37 3.45
N ALA A 97 -6.42 10.86 3.37
CA ALA A 97 -5.63 10.78 2.15
C ALA A 97 -6.23 9.71 1.22
N GLY A 98 -7.20 10.11 0.39
CA GLY A 98 -7.85 9.23 -0.57
C GLY A 98 -6.89 8.79 -1.67
N VAL A 99 -6.44 7.53 -1.64
CA VAL A 99 -5.73 6.91 -2.77
C VAL A 99 -6.71 6.06 -3.57
N ARG A 100 -7.68 6.73 -4.20
CA ARG A 100 -8.75 6.12 -5.02
C ARG A 100 -8.17 5.25 -6.16
N PRO A 101 -8.92 4.21 -6.61
CA PRO A 101 -9.36 4.16 -7.99
C PRO A 101 -10.78 4.73 -8.04
N GLN A 102 -10.89 5.91 -8.63
CA GLN A 102 -12.15 6.57 -8.93
C GLN A 102 -13.00 5.68 -9.85
N ARG A 103 -14.00 4.98 -9.31
CA ARG A 103 -15.21 4.71 -10.11
C ARG A 103 -15.83 6.10 -10.32
N ARG A 104 -15.79 6.57 -11.57
CA ARG A 104 -16.15 7.93 -11.99
C ARG A 104 -17.47 8.36 -11.35
N THR A 105 -17.44 9.44 -10.59
CA THR A 105 -18.59 10.30 -10.33
C THR A 105 -18.31 11.62 -11.05
N PRO A 106 -19.23 12.17 -11.87
CA PRO A 106 -19.00 13.45 -12.53
C PRO A 106 -19.07 14.56 -11.48
N GLY A 107 -18.04 15.40 -11.38
CA GLY A 107 -18.13 16.67 -10.65
C GLY A 107 -17.10 16.97 -9.55
N GLY A 108 -16.11 16.11 -9.31
CA GLY A 108 -15.06 16.41 -8.31
C GLY A 108 -13.86 17.12 -8.92
N GLN A 109 -13.60 18.38 -8.55
CA GLN A 109 -12.36 19.08 -8.90
C GLN A 109 -11.17 18.48 -8.12
N SER A 110 -10.08 18.18 -8.82
CA SER A 110 -8.85 17.66 -8.22
C SER A 110 -8.08 18.76 -7.48
N ALA A 111 -7.56 18.45 -6.29
CA ALA A 111 -6.64 19.31 -5.58
C ALA A 111 -5.34 19.48 -6.37
N VAL A 112 -4.92 20.73 -6.60
CA VAL A 112 -3.70 21.06 -7.34
C VAL A 112 -2.48 20.84 -6.43
N LYS A 113 -1.44 20.23 -7.01
CA LYS A 113 -0.12 20.03 -6.41
C LYS A 113 0.49 21.38 -6.01
N GLN A 114 0.78 21.58 -4.73
CA GLN A 114 1.66 22.68 -4.30
C GLN A 114 3.13 22.26 -4.46
N GLU A 115 3.92 23.11 -5.10
CA GLU A 115 5.38 22.96 -5.18
C GLU A 115 6.02 23.32 -3.83
N PRO A 116 6.96 22.51 -3.32
CA PRO A 116 7.75 22.89 -2.15
C PRO A 116 8.75 23.99 -2.54
N GLN A 117 8.78 25.06 -1.74
CA GLN A 117 9.77 26.13 -1.88
C GLN A 117 11.19 25.60 -1.67
N ARG A 118 12.16 26.06 -2.49
CA ARG A 118 13.58 25.74 -2.32
C ARG A 118 14.08 26.26 -0.97
N ALA A 119 14.53 25.36 -0.11
CA ALA A 119 15.29 25.72 1.08
C ALA A 119 16.66 26.26 0.66
N THR A 120 16.90 27.55 0.91
CA THR A 120 18.22 28.18 0.73
C THR A 120 19.15 27.74 1.88
N VAL A 121 20.37 27.37 1.51
CA VAL A 121 21.48 27.03 2.41
C VAL A 121 21.89 28.24 3.26
N GLY A 122 22.02 28.05 4.56
CA GLY A 122 22.70 29.01 5.45
C GLY A 122 22.38 28.79 6.92
N ILE A 123 23.25 28.08 7.66
CA ILE A 123 23.23 28.01 9.12
C ILE A 123 24.00 29.24 9.65
N PRO A 124 23.42 30.15 10.44
CA PRO A 124 24.22 31.06 11.23
C PRO A 124 24.67 30.33 12.50
N ARG A 125 25.99 30.24 12.70
CA ARG A 125 26.58 30.00 14.01
C ARG A 125 26.24 31.18 14.93
N LEU A 126 25.77 30.87 16.14
CA LEU A 126 26.40 31.22 17.43
C LEU A 126 25.83 30.28 18.50
#